data_AF-L5JTP6-F1
#
_entry.id   AF-L5JTP6-F1
#
_cell.length_a   1.000
_cell.length_b   1.000
_cell.length_c   1.000
_cell.angle_alpha   90.00
_cell.angle_beta   90.00
_cell.angle_gamma   90.00
#
_symmetry.space_group_name_H-M   'P 1'
#
loop_
_entity.id
_entity.type
_entity.pdbx_description
1 polymer ?
#
loop_
_entity_poly.entity_id
_entity_poly.type
_entity_poly.pdbx_seq_one_letter_code
_entity_poly.pdbx_strand_id
1 'polypeptide(L)' 'MTLSQRRNPYAYLRMQDTMVQELALANKQLLVVRQAALHQLLEKEHRQYQQELRQTGKAFYVERL' A
#
# COMPACT_ATOMS: atom_id res chain seq x y z
N MET A 1 -6.84 10.40 51.24
CA MET A 1 -6.68 9.69 49.95
C MET A 1 -7.96 9.83 49.16
N THR A 2 -7.96 10.66 48.12
CA THR A 2 -9.14 10.91 47.28
C THR A 2 -9.39 9.71 46.36
N LEU A 3 -10.66 9.43 46.08
CA LEU A 3 -11.17 8.43 45.12
C LEU A 3 -10.70 8.66 43.66
N SER A 4 -9.69 9.51 43.45
CA SER A 4 -9.16 10.00 42.18
C SER A 4 -8.36 8.96 41.40
N GLN A 5 -8.47 7.68 41.75
CA GLN A 5 -7.84 6.57 41.06
C GLN A 5 -8.86 5.50 40.65
N ARG A 6 -10.09 5.91 40.34
CA ARG A 6 -11.02 5.07 39.57
C ARG A 6 -10.46 4.91 38.15
N ARG A 7 -9.65 3.87 37.97
CA ARG A 7 -9.23 3.34 36.67
C ARG A 7 -10.51 3.07 35.87
N ASN A 8 -10.84 3.94 34.91
CA ASN A 8 -12.01 3.80 34.07
C ASN A 8 -11.76 2.62 33.12
N PRO A 9 -12.45 1.48 33.27
CA PRO A 9 -12.19 0.29 32.44
C PRO A 9 -12.45 0.56 30.95
N TYR A 10 -13.30 1.53 30.64
CA TYR A 10 -13.61 1.93 29.26
C TYR A 10 -12.52 2.79 28.61
N ALA A 11 -11.58 3.34 29.38
CA ALA A 11 -10.46 4.11 28.82
C ALA A 11 -9.51 3.19 28.01
N TYR A 12 -9.26 1.98 28.51
CA TYR A 12 -8.45 0.99 27.80
C TYR A 12 -9.12 0.55 26.49
N LEU A 13 -10.43 0.27 26.54
CA LEU A 13 -11.21 -0.09 25.35
C LEU A 13 -11.18 1.02 24.29
N ARG A 14 -11.41 2.28 24.68
CA ARG A 14 -11.31 3.41 23.74
C ARG A 14 -9.91 3.56 23.15
N MET A 15 -8.85 3.36 23.94
CA MET A 15 -7.49 3.40 23.43
C MET A 15 -7.22 2.27 22.41
N GLN A 16 -7.72 1.06 22.67
CA GLN A 16 -7.62 -0.04 21.71
C GLN A 16 -8.35 0.28 20.40
N ASP A 17 -9.58 0.80 20.48
CA ASP A 17 -10.35 1.19 19.29
C ASP A 17 -9.62 2.25 18.47
N THR A 18 -9.06 3.28 19.13
CA THR A 18 -8.26 4.30 18.43
C THR A 18 -7.02 3.70 17.77
N MET A 19 -6.33 2.78 18.44
CA MET A 19 -5.14 2.14 17.88
C MET A 19 -5.48 1.30 16.65
N VAL A 20 -6.60 0.57 16.66
CA VAL A 20 -7.07 -0.20 15.51
C VAL A 20 -7.40 0.72 14.33
N GLN A 21 -8.02 1.87 14.58
CA GLN A 21 -8.32 2.86 13.54
C GLN A 21 -7.05 3.43 12.91
N GLU A 22 -6.08 3.84 13.73
CA GLU A 22 -4.79 4.36 13.26
C GLU A 22 -4.02 3.30 12.43
N LEU A 23 -3.99 2.05 12.89
CA LEU A 23 -3.38 0.95 12.13
C LEU A 23 -4.09 0.70 10.80
N ALA A 24 -5.43 0.78 10.77
CA ALA A 24 -6.20 0.63 9.54
C ALA A 24 -5.90 1.76 8.54
N LEU A 25 -5.74 3.00 9.01
CA LEU A 25 -5.35 4.14 8.18
C LEU A 25 -3.94 3.98 7.64
N ALA A 26 -2.97 3.61 8.49
CA ALA A 26 -1.60 3.35 8.07
C ALA A 26 -1.52 2.23 7.02
N ASN A 27 -2.28 1.15 7.21
CA ASN A 27 -2.36 0.06 6.23
C ASN A 27 -2.93 0.51 4.89
N LYS A 28 -3.98 1.35 4.89
CA LYS A 28 -4.52 1.92 3.65
C LYS A 28 -3.48 2.76 2.92
N GLN A 29 -2.75 3.62 3.63
CA GLN A 29 -1.68 4.43 3.04
C GLN A 29 -0.56 3.55 2.49
N LEU A 30 -0.14 2.52 3.23
CA LEU A 30 0.88 1.58 2.80
C LEU A 30 0.48 0.84 1.51
N LEU A 31 -0.79 0.43 1.38
CA LEU A 31 -1.28 -0.23 0.18
C LEU A 31 -1.16 0.67 -1.06
N VAL A 32 -1.52 1.95 -0.95
CA VAL A 32 -1.40 2.91 -2.06
C VAL A 32 0.06 3.07 -2.49
N VAL A 33 0.97 3.22 -1.54
CA VAL A 33 2.41 3.32 -1.83
C VAL A 33 2.93 2.06 -2.50
N ARG A 34 2.53 0.88 -2.01
CA ARG A 34 2.92 -0.41 -2.62
C ARG A 34 2.39 -0.56 -4.05
N GLN A 35 1.14 -0.16 -4.30
CA GLN A 35 0.57 -0.19 -5.64
C GLN A 35 1.32 0.74 -6.60
N ALA A 36 1.63 1.97 -6.18
CA ALA A 36 2.42 2.89 -6.99
C ALA A 36 3.83 2.36 -7.29
N ALA A 37 4.49 1.77 -6.30
CA ALA A 37 5.81 1.14 -6.49
C ALA A 37 5.75 -0.05 -7.46
N LEU A 38 4.72 -0.90 -7.34
CA LEU A 38 4.50 -2.02 -8.26
C LEU A 38 4.27 -1.53 -9.68
N HIS A 39 3.41 -0.52 -9.87
CA HIS A 39 3.15 0.07 -11.18
C HIS A 39 4.43 0.59 -11.83
N GLN A 40 5.27 1.30 -11.06
CA GLN A 40 6.53 1.81 -11.55
C GLN A 40 7.50 0.70 -11.98
N LEU A 41 7.52 -0.44 -11.27
CA LEU A 41 8.34 -1.59 -11.65
C LEU A 41 7.83 -2.22 -12.96
N LEU A 42 6.53 -2.46 -13.07
CA LEU A 42 5.92 -3.02 -14.27
C LEU A 42 6.11 -2.12 -15.49
N GLU A 43 5.98 -0.80 -15.35
CA GLU A 43 6.26 0.15 -16.42
C GLU A 43 7.72 0.12 -16.90
N LYS A 44 8.67 -0.13 -16.00
CA LYS A 44 10.08 -0.26 -16.37
C LYS A 44 10.31 -1.55 -17.15
N GLU A 45 9.79 -2.66 -16.64
CA GLU A 45 9.87 -3.96 -17.31
C GLU A 45 9.20 -3.93 -18.68
N HIS A 46 8.01 -3.33 -18.78
CA HIS A 46 7.29 -3.20 -20.05
C HIS A 46 8.09 -2.37 -21.06
N ARG A 47 8.68 -1.24 -20.64
CA ARG A 47 9.55 -0.45 -21.52
C ARG A 47 10.78 -1.22 -21.98
N GLN A 48 11.43 -1.96 -21.08
CA GLN A 48 12.57 -2.79 -21.44
C GLN A 48 12.16 -3.87 -22.45
N TYR A 49 11.07 -4.58 -22.18
CA TYR A 49 10.54 -5.61 -23.08
C TYR A 49 10.19 -5.05 -24.47
N GLN A 50 9.56 -3.87 -24.52
CA GLN A 50 9.29 -3.19 -25.79
C GLN A 50 10.58 -2.85 -26.56
N GLN A 51 11.64 -2.43 -25.88
CA GLN A 51 12.92 -2.14 -26.51
C GLN A 51 13.57 -3.42 -27.08
N GLU A 52 13.56 -4.50 -26.32
CA GLU A 52 14.08 -5.81 -26.76
C GLU A 52 13.31 -6.35 -27.99
N LEU A 53 11.98 -6.19 -27.99
CA LEU A 53 11.15 -6.58 -29.14
C LEU A 53 11.43 -5.72 -30.38
N ARG A 54 11.67 -4.41 -30.21
CA ARG A 54 12.10 -3.53 -31.32
C ARG A 54 13.45 -3.94 -31.88
N GLN A 55 14.42 -4.29 -31.03
CA GLN A 55 15.74 -4.72 -31.47
C GLN A 55 15.70 -6.08 -32.20
N THR A 56 14.83 -7.00 -31.77
CA THR A 56 14.68 -8.33 -32.38
C THR A 56 13.70 -8.37 -33.55
N GLY A 57 13.13 -7.23 -33.95
CA GLY A 57 12.15 -7.14 -35.04
C GLY A 57 10.77 -7.74 -34.71
N LYS A 58 10.52 -8.09 -33.45
CA LYS A 58 9.26 -8.67 -32.94
C LYS A 58 8.33 -7.65 -32.28
N ALA A 59 8.61 -6.35 -32.42
CA ALA A 59 7.79 -5.26 -31.87
C ALA A 59 6.31 -5.29 -32.27
N PHE A 60 5.96 -6.06 -33.31
CA PHE A 60 4.59 -6.26 -33.75
C PHE A 60 3.68 -6.98 -32.72
N TYR A 61 4.25 -7.71 -31.75
CA TYR A 61 3.49 -8.51 -30.78
C TYR A 61 3.10 -7.76 -29.48
N VAL A 62 3.43 -6.47 -29.36
CA VAL A 62 3.37 -5.79 -28.05
C VAL A 62 1.96 -5.64 -27.49
N GLU A 63 0.94 -5.37 -28.29
CA GLU A 63 -0.44 -5.33 -27.81
C GLU A 63 -1.37 -5.13 -29.01
N ARG A 64 -2.12 -6.17 -29.34
CA ARG A 64 -3.37 -6.02 -30.09
C ARG A 64 -4.48 -6.12 -29.05
N LEU A 65 -4.84 -4.99 -28.44
CA LEU A 65 -6.14 -4.82 -27.78
C LEU A 65 -6.88 -3.72 -28.53
#